data_AF-A8WTI0-F1
#
_entry.id   AF-A8WTI0-F1
#
_cell.length_a   1.000
_cell.length_b   1.000
_cell.length_c   1.000
_cell.angle_alpha   90.00
_cell.angle_beta   90.00
_cell.angle_gamma   90.00
#
_symmetry.space_group_name_H-M   'P 1'
#
loop_
_entity.id
_entity.type
_entity.pdbx_description
1 polymer ?
#
loop_
_entity_poly.entity_id
_entity_poly.type
_entity_poly.pdbx_seq_one_letter_code
_entity_poly.pdbx_strand_id
1 'polypeptide(L)'
;MMYFSSSSLIFALFYFFNVLILYSTCYQTRFKRDFMLITDGNMTDAKCFGECQEEYRAKFEYTLNQSLSEFYDFPFHPVVLESSSFQLYCKLSEQKTKCFSERCNDYAAENSFSPSNFVCLFKRSLFEKALKCLAKTEPITFLKCDHECHEEIVRTDRLKQTTPNNQNQIFVSSDLATYETELDKLCRFQSCYMNCMAPVVKEMCGEEESKSAIEIVEAYVQWHADDISDWHSITGNDETLPEACQILVKTHSKTDDPILQIIGNVA
;
A
#
# COMPACT_ATOMS: atom_id res chain seq x y z
N MET A 1 -34.11 28.37 -47.30
CA MET A 1 -32.63 28.34 -47.17
C MET A 1 -32.28 28.89 -45.81
N MET A 2 -31.99 28.00 -44.84
CA MET A 2 -31.46 28.41 -43.54
C MET A 2 -29.93 28.30 -43.62
N TYR A 3 -29.26 29.44 -43.53
CA TYR A 3 -27.80 29.51 -43.39
C TYR A 3 -27.43 29.07 -41.97
N PHE A 4 -26.96 27.84 -41.81
CA PHE A 4 -26.27 27.44 -40.59
C PHE A 4 -24.89 28.08 -40.60
N SER A 5 -24.69 29.06 -39.71
CA SER A 5 -23.41 29.75 -39.51
C SER A 5 -22.37 28.74 -39.03
N SER A 6 -21.28 28.61 -39.79
CA SER A 6 -20.10 27.80 -39.51
C SER A 6 -19.46 28.10 -38.14
N SER A 7 -19.76 29.26 -37.55
CA SER A 7 -19.29 29.64 -36.21
C SER A 7 -19.94 28.84 -35.08
N SER A 8 -21.18 28.37 -35.24
CA SER A 8 -21.90 27.62 -34.19
C SER A 8 -21.41 26.17 -34.07
N LEU A 9 -20.95 25.59 -35.17
CA LEU A 9 -20.38 24.23 -35.17
C LEU A 9 -18.99 24.18 -34.52
N ILE A 10 -18.18 25.23 -34.72
CA ILE A 10 -16.85 25.35 -34.12
C ILE A 10 -16.96 25.53 -32.59
N PHE A 11 -17.91 26.36 -32.13
CA PHE A 11 -18.16 26.52 -30.69
C PHE A 11 -18.66 25.24 -30.03
N ALA A 12 -19.55 24.49 -30.68
CA ALA A 12 -20.05 23.21 -30.18
C ALA A 12 -18.93 22.15 -30.11
N LEU A 13 -18.05 22.10 -31.11
CA LEU A 13 -16.89 21.20 -31.13
C LEU A 13 -15.85 21.56 -30.06
N PHE A 14 -15.59 22.86 -29.84
CA PHE A 14 -14.71 23.31 -28.76
C PHE A 14 -15.26 22.97 -27.37
N TYR A 15 -16.58 23.11 -27.17
CA TYR A 15 -17.22 22.77 -25.90
C TYR A 15 -17.20 21.25 -25.65
N PHE A 16 -17.49 20.44 -26.68
CA PHE A 16 -17.37 18.98 -26.59
C PHE A 16 -15.93 18.50 -26.34
N PHE A 17 -14.93 19.13 -26.98
CA PHE A 17 -13.52 18.81 -26.73
C PHE A 17 -13.09 19.19 -25.31
N ASN A 18 -13.52 20.33 -24.79
CA ASN A 18 -13.19 20.73 -23.40
C ASN A 18 -13.89 19.84 -22.37
N VAL A 19 -15.12 19.41 -22.62
CA VAL A 19 -15.83 18.44 -21.76
C VAL A 19 -15.14 17.07 -21.82
N LEU A 20 -14.73 16.59 -23.00
CA LEU A 20 -13.99 15.33 -23.14
C LEU A 20 -12.60 15.39 -22.47
N ILE A 21 -11.90 16.52 -22.53
CA ILE A 21 -10.61 16.71 -21.84
C ILE A 21 -10.80 16.74 -20.32
N LEU A 22 -11.84 17.41 -19.81
CA LEU A 22 -12.18 17.42 -18.38
C LEU A 22 -12.56 16.04 -17.84
N TYR A 23 -13.24 15.20 -18.64
CA TYR A 23 -13.54 13.81 -18.27
C TYR A 23 -12.35 12.87 -18.43
N SER A 24 -11.36 13.20 -19.27
CA SER A 24 -10.21 12.32 -19.54
C SER A 24 -9.01 12.54 -18.62
N THR A 25 -8.98 13.60 -17.79
CA THR A 25 -7.78 13.94 -16.98
C THR A 25 -7.93 13.71 -15.47
N CYS A 26 -8.93 12.96 -14.99
CA CYS A 26 -9.06 12.71 -13.56
C CYS A 26 -9.21 11.23 -13.16
N TYR A 27 -8.76 10.29 -14.00
CA TYR A 27 -8.41 8.96 -13.51
C TYR A 27 -6.96 8.99 -13.02
N GLN A 28 -6.73 9.57 -11.84
CA GLN A 28 -5.49 9.30 -11.11
C GLN A 28 -5.59 7.86 -10.60
N THR A 29 -5.09 6.92 -11.39
CA THR A 29 -4.94 5.53 -10.96
C THR A 29 -3.81 5.48 -9.95
N ARG A 30 -4.13 5.14 -8.70
CA ARG A 30 -3.11 4.86 -7.69
C ARG A 30 -2.38 3.58 -8.06
N PHE A 31 -1.05 3.62 -8.07
CA PHE A 31 -0.27 2.43 -8.35
C PHE A 31 -0.12 1.59 -7.08
N LYS A 32 -0.68 0.38 -7.10
CA LYS A 32 -0.43 -0.64 -6.09
C LYS A 32 1.01 -1.14 -6.23
N ARG A 33 1.74 -1.20 -5.13
CA ARG A 33 3.13 -1.69 -5.07
C ARG A 33 3.21 -2.76 -3.97
N ASP A 34 2.68 -3.93 -4.28
CA ASP A 34 2.82 -5.12 -3.44
C ASP A 34 3.79 -6.05 -4.17
N PHE A 35 4.97 -6.24 -3.60
CA PHE A 35 6.00 -7.11 -4.17
C PHE A 35 6.26 -8.24 -3.19
N MET A 36 6.11 -9.48 -3.67
CA MET A 36 6.37 -10.68 -2.89
C MET A 36 7.35 -11.55 -3.69
N LEU A 37 8.50 -11.90 -3.10
CA LEU A 37 9.46 -12.83 -3.69
C LEU A 37 9.20 -14.24 -3.16
N ILE A 38 8.95 -15.19 -4.07
CA ILE A 38 8.81 -16.61 -3.71
C ILE A 38 10.17 -17.28 -3.92
N THR A 39 10.76 -17.81 -2.84
CA THR A 39 12.03 -18.55 -2.89
C THR A 39 11.78 -20.04 -3.16
N ASP A 40 12.69 -20.69 -3.88
CA ASP A 40 12.61 -22.13 -4.22
C ASP A 40 12.65 -23.07 -2.99
N GLY A 41 13.02 -22.53 -1.82
CA GLY A 41 13.06 -23.25 -0.54
C GLY A 41 11.74 -23.24 0.23
N ASN A 42 10.74 -22.47 -0.20
CA ASN A 42 9.45 -22.45 0.47
C ASN A 42 8.64 -23.66 0.01
N MET A 43 8.61 -24.73 0.81
CA MET A 43 7.80 -25.94 0.60
C MET A 43 6.28 -25.68 0.75
N THR A 44 5.80 -24.52 0.31
CA THR A 44 4.42 -24.09 0.42
C THR A 44 3.62 -24.58 -0.77
N ASP A 45 2.42 -25.11 -0.50
CA ASP A 45 1.48 -25.52 -1.53
C ASP A 45 0.91 -24.29 -2.23
N ALA A 46 1.62 -23.81 -3.26
CA ALA A 46 1.24 -22.63 -4.04
C ALA A 46 -0.22 -22.69 -4.55
N LYS A 47 -0.74 -23.89 -4.78
CA LYS A 47 -2.14 -24.08 -5.18
C LYS A 47 -3.09 -23.77 -4.01
N CYS A 48 -2.78 -24.23 -2.80
CA CYS A 48 -3.56 -23.91 -1.61
C CYS A 48 -3.65 -22.39 -1.35
N PHE A 49 -2.51 -21.68 -1.41
CA PHE A 49 -2.50 -20.22 -1.26
C PHE A 49 -3.33 -19.52 -2.34
N GLY A 50 -3.20 -19.97 -3.59
CA GLY A 50 -4.03 -19.48 -4.69
C GLY A 50 -5.53 -19.65 -4.42
N GLU A 51 -5.96 -20.83 -3.96
CA GLU A 51 -7.37 -21.09 -3.61
C GLU A 51 -7.87 -20.20 -2.47
N CYS A 52 -7.08 -20.05 -1.40
CA CYS A 52 -7.39 -19.15 -0.29
C CYS A 52 -7.50 -17.69 -0.76
N GLN A 53 -6.63 -17.26 -1.68
CA GLN A 53 -6.63 -15.92 -2.22
C GLN A 53 -7.83 -15.65 -3.14
N GLU A 54 -8.24 -16.62 -3.96
CA GLU A 54 -9.45 -16.52 -4.79
C GLU A 54 -10.72 -16.47 -3.93
N GLU A 55 -10.79 -17.28 -2.87
CA GLU A 55 -11.90 -17.25 -1.91
C GLU A 55 -12.00 -15.89 -1.21
N TYR A 56 -10.85 -15.35 -0.77
CA TYR A 56 -10.77 -14.01 -0.20
C TYR A 56 -11.21 -12.94 -1.21
N ARG A 57 -10.72 -12.98 -2.45
CA ARG A 57 -11.09 -12.03 -3.50
C ARG A 57 -12.60 -12.01 -3.73
N ALA A 58 -13.21 -13.17 -3.94
CA ALA A 58 -14.64 -13.26 -4.19
C ALA A 58 -15.47 -12.66 -3.04
N LYS A 59 -15.11 -12.96 -1.79
CA LYS A 59 -15.80 -12.40 -0.62
C LYS A 59 -15.53 -10.92 -0.42
N PHE A 60 -14.29 -10.46 -0.63
CA PHE A 60 -13.89 -9.06 -0.54
C PHE A 60 -14.70 -8.21 -1.52
N GLU A 61 -14.67 -8.57 -2.80
CA GLU A 61 -15.33 -7.81 -3.85
C GLU A 61 -16.84 -7.75 -3.65
N TYR A 62 -17.45 -8.87 -3.23
CA TYR A 62 -18.87 -8.91 -2.91
C TYR A 62 -19.22 -8.09 -1.66
N THR A 63 -18.45 -8.21 -0.58
CA THR A 63 -18.82 -7.64 0.73
C THR A 63 -18.55 -6.15 0.81
N LEU A 64 -17.43 -5.70 0.24
CA LEU A 64 -17.02 -4.29 0.27
C LEU A 64 -17.41 -3.53 -0.99
N ASN A 65 -17.97 -4.21 -1.99
CA ASN A 65 -18.33 -3.64 -3.29
C ASN A 65 -17.15 -2.87 -3.92
N GLN A 66 -15.95 -3.44 -3.80
CA GLN A 66 -14.70 -2.85 -4.22
C GLN A 66 -13.88 -3.90 -4.94
N SER A 67 -13.39 -3.60 -6.15
CA SER A 67 -12.47 -4.50 -6.85
C SER A 67 -11.18 -4.66 -6.04
N LEU A 68 -10.73 -5.90 -5.83
CA LEU A 68 -9.47 -6.14 -5.12
C LEU A 68 -8.26 -5.65 -5.93
N SER A 69 -8.39 -5.57 -7.26
CA SER A 69 -7.33 -5.03 -8.14
C SER A 69 -7.16 -3.51 -8.04
N GLU A 70 -8.20 -2.80 -7.63
CA GLU A 70 -8.18 -1.33 -7.43
C GLU A 70 -7.92 -0.95 -5.98
N PHE A 71 -8.04 -1.91 -5.06
CA PHE A 71 -7.78 -1.72 -3.64
C PHE A 71 -6.27 -1.62 -3.36
N TYR A 72 -5.89 -0.55 -2.66
CA TYR A 72 -4.53 -0.32 -2.18
C TYR A 72 -4.47 -0.34 -0.65
N ASP A 73 -3.42 -0.95 -0.13
CA ASP A 73 -3.24 -1.06 1.32
C ASP A 73 -2.62 0.20 1.94
N PHE A 74 -1.80 0.95 1.19
CA PHE A 74 -1.04 2.11 1.70
C PHE A 74 -1.43 3.47 1.07
N PRO A 75 -1.63 4.56 1.85
CA PRO A 75 -1.56 4.57 3.29
C PRO A 75 -2.72 3.80 3.86
N PHE A 76 -3.95 3.91 3.33
CA PHE A 76 -5.14 3.08 3.55
C PHE A 76 -6.24 3.50 2.55
N HIS A 77 -6.91 2.55 1.87
CA HIS A 77 -8.00 2.86 0.93
C HIS A 77 -9.26 3.41 1.63
N PRO A 78 -9.99 4.38 1.05
CA PRO A 78 -11.23 4.93 1.60
C PRO A 78 -12.25 3.89 2.08
N VAL A 79 -12.37 2.77 1.35
CA VAL A 79 -13.26 1.66 1.70
C VAL A 79 -13.02 1.08 3.09
N VAL A 80 -11.79 1.16 3.63
CA VAL A 80 -11.47 0.68 4.99
C VAL A 80 -11.37 1.81 6.02
N LEU A 81 -11.67 3.06 5.63
CA LEU A 81 -11.65 4.22 6.52
C LEU A 81 -13.00 4.52 7.16
N GLU A 82 -14.02 3.71 6.84
CA GLU A 82 -15.32 3.72 7.52
C GLU A 82 -15.38 2.57 8.53
N SER A 83 -15.88 2.82 9.74
CA SER A 83 -15.89 1.83 10.82
C SER A 83 -16.61 0.51 10.46
N SER A 84 -17.75 0.58 9.78
CA SER A 84 -18.52 -0.62 9.40
C SER A 84 -17.77 -1.47 8.37
N SER A 85 -17.26 -0.82 7.33
CA SER A 85 -16.48 -1.44 6.26
C SER A 85 -15.12 -1.96 6.76
N PHE A 86 -14.47 -1.27 7.70
CA PHE A 86 -13.26 -1.74 8.37
C PHE A 86 -13.48 -3.04 9.16
N GLN A 87 -14.59 -3.15 9.90
CA GLN A 87 -14.92 -4.39 10.62
C GLN A 87 -15.13 -5.58 9.67
N LEU A 88 -15.77 -5.33 8.53
CA LEU A 88 -15.95 -6.34 7.48
C LEU A 88 -14.61 -6.74 6.86
N TYR A 89 -13.77 -5.75 6.52
CA TYR A 89 -12.41 -5.98 6.03
C TYR A 89 -11.58 -6.85 6.98
N CYS A 90 -11.63 -6.56 8.28
CA CYS A 90 -10.90 -7.36 9.27
C CYS A 90 -11.44 -8.78 9.41
N LYS A 91 -12.76 -8.96 9.40
CA LYS A 91 -13.35 -10.30 9.41
C LYS A 91 -12.92 -11.13 8.20
N LEU A 92 -12.89 -10.53 7.01
CA LEU A 92 -12.46 -11.21 5.78
C LEU A 92 -10.97 -11.51 5.80
N SER A 93 -10.17 -10.58 6.30
CA SER A 93 -8.72 -10.75 6.45
C SER A 93 -8.37 -11.86 7.43
N GLU A 94 -9.04 -11.92 8.58
CA GLU A 94 -8.89 -13.01 9.56
C GLU A 94 -9.27 -14.37 8.94
N GLN A 95 -10.30 -14.44 8.12
CA GLN A 95 -10.66 -15.67 7.40
C GLN A 95 -9.59 -16.10 6.40
N LYS A 96 -8.98 -15.15 5.68
CA LYS A 96 -7.87 -15.40 4.77
C LYS A 96 -6.65 -15.93 5.54
N THR A 97 -6.28 -15.27 6.63
CA THR A 97 -5.14 -15.70 7.47
C THR A 97 -5.35 -17.10 8.05
N LYS A 98 -6.57 -17.42 8.52
CA LYS A 98 -6.92 -18.79 8.95
C LYS A 98 -6.87 -19.80 7.83
N CYS A 99 -7.23 -19.42 6.61
CA CYS A 99 -7.10 -20.30 5.46
C CYS A 99 -5.64 -20.69 5.24
N PHE A 100 -4.71 -19.72 5.30
CA PHE A 100 -3.28 -20.00 5.18
C PHE A 100 -2.77 -20.88 6.33
N SER A 101 -3.11 -20.56 7.58
CA SER A 101 -2.62 -21.31 8.74
C SER A 101 -3.20 -22.71 8.85
N GLU A 102 -4.52 -22.87 8.71
CA GLU A 102 -5.20 -24.15 8.93
C GLU A 102 -5.23 -25.05 7.69
N ARG A 103 -5.39 -24.48 6.48
CA ARG A 103 -5.51 -25.28 5.24
C ARG A 103 -4.17 -25.45 4.52
N CYS A 104 -3.31 -24.43 4.56
CA CYS A 104 -2.02 -24.46 3.88
C CYS A 104 -0.84 -24.79 4.80
N ASN A 105 -1.11 -25.05 6.10
CA ASN A 105 -0.12 -25.35 7.14
C ASN A 105 0.93 -24.23 7.34
N ASP A 106 0.56 -22.99 7.06
CA ASP A 106 1.42 -21.82 7.26
C ASP A 106 1.10 -21.14 8.59
N TYR A 107 1.59 -21.75 9.67
CA TYR A 107 1.38 -21.23 11.03
C TYR A 107 2.04 -19.86 11.26
N ALA A 108 2.97 -19.45 10.40
CA ALA A 108 3.58 -18.12 10.48
C ALA A 108 2.60 -17.02 10.03
N ALA A 109 1.61 -17.33 9.19
CA ALA A 109 0.69 -16.36 8.60
C ALA A 109 -0.03 -15.45 9.61
N GLU A 110 -0.27 -15.92 10.84
CA GLU A 110 -0.91 -15.12 11.90
C GLU A 110 0.03 -14.07 12.51
N ASN A 111 1.33 -14.32 12.46
CA ASN A 111 2.37 -13.49 13.10
C ASN A 111 3.21 -12.73 12.07
N SER A 112 3.15 -13.10 10.80
CA SER A 112 3.81 -12.38 9.71
C SER A 112 3.14 -11.05 9.43
N PHE A 113 3.96 -10.08 9.01
CA PHE A 113 3.44 -8.83 8.51
C PHE A 113 2.59 -9.09 7.26
N SER A 114 1.38 -8.58 7.29
CA SER A 114 0.62 -8.26 6.10
C SER A 114 -0.12 -6.97 6.39
N PRO A 115 -0.43 -6.13 5.38
CA PRO A 115 -1.16 -4.90 5.63
C PRO A 115 -2.46 -5.13 6.39
N SER A 116 -3.16 -6.22 6.05
CA SER A 116 -4.35 -6.69 6.76
C SER A 116 -4.08 -7.08 8.21
N ASN A 117 -3.06 -7.89 8.52
CA ASN A 117 -2.73 -8.27 9.89
C ASN A 117 -2.32 -7.06 10.73
N PHE A 118 -1.56 -6.13 10.13
CA PHE A 118 -1.14 -4.91 10.79
C PHE A 118 -2.34 -4.10 11.30
N VAL A 119 -3.30 -3.76 10.42
CA VAL A 119 -4.45 -2.95 10.83
C VAL A 119 -5.49 -3.74 11.61
N CYS A 120 -5.67 -5.03 11.37
CA CYS A 120 -6.77 -5.80 11.96
C CYS A 120 -6.40 -6.57 13.23
N LEU A 121 -5.14 -6.96 13.38
CA LEU A 121 -4.66 -7.75 14.51
C LEU A 121 -3.72 -6.92 15.40
N PHE A 122 -2.65 -6.36 14.84
CA PHE A 122 -1.55 -5.80 15.64
C PHE A 122 -1.84 -4.38 16.15
N LYS A 123 -2.39 -3.50 15.30
CA LYS A 123 -2.61 -2.08 15.61
C LYS A 123 -4.07 -1.65 15.49
N ARG A 124 -5.02 -2.58 15.60
CA ARG A 124 -6.47 -2.33 15.43
C ARG A 124 -7.01 -1.16 16.24
N SER A 125 -6.73 -1.10 17.53
CA SER A 125 -7.24 0.00 18.37
C SER A 125 -6.66 1.36 17.96
N LEU A 126 -5.40 1.39 17.54
CA LEU A 126 -4.77 2.62 17.04
C LEU A 126 -5.40 3.04 15.70
N PHE A 127 -5.62 2.08 14.80
CA PHE A 127 -6.30 2.32 13.52
C PHE A 127 -7.72 2.86 13.72
N GLU A 128 -8.52 2.25 14.60
CA GLU A 128 -9.88 2.69 14.92
C GLU A 128 -9.92 4.13 15.46
N LYS A 129 -8.93 4.55 16.27
CA LYS A 129 -8.79 5.94 16.73
C LYS A 129 -8.43 6.91 15.59
N ALA A 130 -7.67 6.45 14.61
CA ALA A 130 -7.23 7.24 13.48
C ALA A 130 -8.28 7.37 12.36
N LEU A 131 -9.24 6.43 12.26
CA LEU A 131 -10.22 6.32 11.16
C LEU A 131 -10.82 7.65 10.73
N LYS A 132 -11.32 8.44 11.68
CA LYS A 132 -12.00 9.71 11.37
C LYS A 132 -11.07 10.73 10.72
N CYS A 133 -9.83 10.84 11.20
CA CYS A 133 -8.86 11.77 10.62
C CYS A 133 -8.33 11.28 9.27
N LEU A 134 -8.04 9.97 9.17
CA LEU A 134 -7.63 9.35 7.92
C LEU A 134 -8.71 9.55 6.85
N ALA A 135 -9.98 9.24 7.14
CA ALA A 135 -11.10 9.46 6.21
C ALA A 135 -11.24 10.92 5.77
N LYS A 136 -11.04 11.86 6.70
CA LYS A 136 -11.13 13.31 6.43
C LYS A 136 -9.99 13.80 5.52
N THR A 137 -8.80 13.24 5.68
CA THR A 137 -7.56 13.70 5.04
C THR A 137 -7.23 12.91 3.78
N GLU A 138 -7.82 11.74 3.58
CA GLU A 138 -7.54 10.85 2.45
C GLU A 138 -7.63 11.56 1.09
N PRO A 139 -8.68 12.32 0.75
CA PRO A 139 -8.75 12.94 -0.58
C PRO A 139 -7.63 13.94 -0.83
N ILE A 140 -7.19 14.67 0.20
CA ILE A 140 -6.13 15.69 0.08
C ILE A 140 -4.75 15.03 0.06
N THR A 141 -4.52 14.07 0.94
CA THR A 141 -3.26 13.33 0.99
C THR A 141 -3.06 12.47 -0.25
N PHE A 142 -4.14 11.93 -0.83
CA PHE A 142 -4.13 11.30 -2.14
C PHE A 142 -3.73 12.29 -3.24
N LEU A 143 -4.48 13.39 -3.41
CA LEU A 143 -4.20 14.34 -4.49
C LEU A 143 -2.81 15.01 -4.39
N LYS A 144 -2.35 15.27 -3.17
CA LYS A 144 -1.09 15.98 -2.93
C LYS A 144 0.08 15.02 -2.76
N CYS A 145 0.05 14.18 -1.73
CA CYS A 145 1.19 13.38 -1.32
C CYS A 145 1.39 12.16 -2.23
N ASP A 146 0.31 11.47 -2.62
CA ASP A 146 0.44 10.34 -3.55
C ASP A 146 1.03 10.83 -4.88
N HIS A 147 0.49 11.91 -5.43
CA HIS A 147 0.96 12.49 -6.69
C HIS A 147 2.41 12.97 -6.61
N GLU A 148 2.73 13.83 -5.63
CA GLU A 148 4.08 14.40 -5.45
C GLU A 148 5.14 13.31 -5.27
N CYS A 149 4.86 12.32 -4.42
CA CYS A 149 5.80 11.22 -4.18
C CYS A 149 5.94 10.30 -5.38
N HIS A 150 4.88 10.02 -6.14
CA HIS A 150 5.00 9.27 -7.39
C HIS A 150 5.85 10.02 -8.42
N GLU A 151 5.65 11.33 -8.57
CA GLU A 151 6.46 12.15 -9.48
C GLU A 151 7.93 12.16 -9.07
N GLU A 152 8.24 12.24 -7.77
CA GLU A 152 9.61 12.18 -7.27
C GLU A 152 10.30 10.85 -7.63
N ILE A 153 9.61 9.72 -7.44
CA ILE A 153 10.15 8.41 -7.82
C ILE A 153 10.42 8.36 -9.33
N VAL A 154 9.43 8.70 -10.16
CA VAL A 154 9.57 8.68 -11.62
C VAL A 154 10.67 9.61 -12.09
N ARG A 155 10.82 10.80 -11.49
CA ARG A 155 11.85 11.77 -11.87
C ARG A 155 13.24 11.23 -11.58
N THR A 156 13.46 10.69 -10.38
CA THR A 156 14.74 10.11 -9.97
C THR A 156 15.11 8.90 -10.82
N ASP A 157 14.14 8.08 -11.22
CA ASP A 157 14.39 6.89 -12.03
C ASP A 157 14.67 7.22 -13.50
N ARG A 158 13.99 8.24 -14.06
CA ARG A 158 14.30 8.76 -15.40
C ARG A 158 15.72 9.32 -15.48
N LEU A 159 16.22 9.91 -14.39
CA LEU A 159 17.61 10.36 -14.29
C LEU A 159 18.61 9.20 -14.23
N LYS A 160 18.17 7.99 -13.86
CA LYS A 160 18.99 6.77 -13.76
C LYS A 160 18.99 5.89 -15.02
N GLN A 161 18.23 6.23 -16.08
CA GLN A 161 18.18 5.56 -17.39
C GLN A 161 18.28 4.01 -17.36
N THR A 162 17.40 3.30 -16.68
CA THR A 162 17.22 1.87 -16.96
C THR A 162 15.88 1.33 -16.47
N THR A 163 15.29 0.51 -17.34
CA THR A 163 14.25 -0.51 -17.09
C THR A 163 12.79 -0.10 -17.38
N PRO A 164 12.04 -0.92 -18.16
CA PRO A 164 10.62 -0.73 -18.39
C PRO A 164 9.81 -0.86 -17.08
N ASN A 165 8.66 -0.20 -17.06
CA ASN A 165 7.72 -0.16 -15.95
C ASN A 165 7.04 -1.54 -15.78
N ASN A 166 7.51 -2.36 -14.83
CA ASN A 166 6.91 -3.66 -14.53
C ASN A 166 5.92 -3.50 -13.36
N GLN A 167 4.62 -3.52 -13.70
CA GLN A 167 3.51 -3.34 -12.76
C GLN A 167 3.06 -4.69 -12.19
N ASN A 168 2.77 -4.75 -10.89
CA ASN A 168 2.04 -5.85 -10.22
C ASN A 168 2.60 -7.26 -10.49
N GLN A 169 3.91 -7.47 -10.41
CA GLN A 169 4.55 -8.76 -10.67
C GLN A 169 4.87 -9.52 -9.39
N ILE A 170 4.55 -10.82 -9.40
CA ILE A 170 5.12 -11.80 -8.47
C ILE A 170 6.52 -12.10 -9.01
N PHE A 171 7.55 -11.86 -8.19
CA PHE A 171 8.93 -12.13 -8.57
C PHE A 171 9.32 -13.53 -8.10
N VAL A 172 10.09 -14.24 -8.93
CA VAL A 172 10.75 -15.50 -8.56
C VAL A 172 12.22 -15.24 -8.28
N SER A 173 12.93 -16.18 -7.64
CA SER A 173 14.34 -16.04 -7.24
C SER A 173 15.29 -15.53 -8.35
N SER A 174 15.02 -15.84 -9.62
CA SER A 174 15.79 -15.33 -10.78
C SER A 174 15.65 -13.83 -11.03
N ASP A 175 14.64 -13.18 -10.45
CA ASP A 175 14.33 -11.76 -10.64
C ASP A 175 14.73 -10.89 -9.45
N LEU A 176 15.57 -11.40 -8.53
CA LEU A 176 15.95 -10.72 -7.30
C LEU A 176 16.37 -9.25 -7.54
N ALA A 177 17.24 -8.99 -8.51
CA ALA A 177 17.68 -7.61 -8.81
C ALA A 177 16.52 -6.68 -9.24
N THR A 178 15.49 -7.20 -9.92
CA THR A 178 14.30 -6.43 -10.29
C THR A 178 13.41 -6.20 -9.07
N TYR A 179 13.24 -7.23 -8.24
CA TYR A 179 12.53 -7.13 -6.96
C TYR A 179 13.15 -6.06 -6.06
N GLU A 180 14.48 -6.07 -5.89
CA GLU A 180 15.19 -5.07 -5.08
C GLU A 180 15.00 -3.64 -5.61
N THR A 181 14.98 -3.49 -6.92
CA THR A 181 14.72 -2.19 -7.56
C THR A 181 13.31 -1.69 -7.25
N GLU A 182 12.31 -2.56 -7.27
CA GLU A 182 10.94 -2.21 -6.94
C GLU A 182 10.74 -1.97 -5.43
N LEU A 183 11.43 -2.72 -4.57
CA LEU A 183 11.47 -2.46 -3.12
C LEU A 183 12.09 -1.10 -2.79
N ASP A 184 13.21 -0.71 -3.43
CA ASP A 184 13.80 0.63 -3.25
C ASP A 184 12.77 1.73 -3.51
N LYS A 185 12.05 1.61 -4.64
CA LYS A 185 11.00 2.56 -5.02
C LYS A 185 9.88 2.59 -4.00
N LEU A 186 9.46 1.43 -3.47
CA LEU A 186 8.41 1.33 -2.47
C LEU A 186 8.81 2.00 -1.14
N CYS A 187 9.99 1.70 -0.62
CA CYS A 187 10.50 2.31 0.63
C CYS A 187 10.69 3.83 0.48
N ARG A 188 11.21 4.31 -0.65
CA ARG A 188 11.31 5.76 -0.94
C ARG A 188 9.93 6.41 -0.99
N PHE A 189 8.96 5.77 -1.66
CA PHE A 189 7.60 6.27 -1.75
C PHE A 189 6.93 6.35 -0.38
N GLN A 190 7.03 5.30 0.42
CA GLN A 190 6.47 5.25 1.78
C GLN A 190 7.06 6.32 2.69
N SER A 191 8.38 6.52 2.64
CA SER A 191 9.07 7.59 3.36
C SER A 191 8.60 8.97 2.93
N CYS A 192 8.53 9.23 1.62
CA CYS A 192 8.01 10.49 1.09
C CYS A 192 6.57 10.75 1.53
N TYR A 193 5.68 9.76 1.37
CA TYR A 193 4.27 9.89 1.68
C TYR A 193 4.04 10.20 3.15
N MET A 194 4.70 9.44 4.04
CA MET A 194 4.65 9.64 5.49
C MET A 194 5.06 11.07 5.89
N ASN A 195 6.16 11.57 5.32
CA ASN A 195 6.63 12.93 5.57
C ASN A 195 5.68 14.00 5.01
N CYS A 196 5.10 13.78 3.83
CA CYS A 196 4.16 14.70 3.21
C CYS A 196 2.82 14.76 3.95
N MET A 197 2.29 13.62 4.41
CA MET A 197 0.95 13.57 5.02
C MET A 197 0.90 14.20 6.41
N ALA A 198 1.99 14.13 7.18
CA ALA A 198 2.02 14.60 8.57
C ALA A 198 1.57 16.07 8.74
N PRO A 199 2.06 17.06 7.94
CA PRO A 199 1.55 18.42 8.03
C PRO A 199 0.08 18.56 7.60
N VAL A 200 -0.36 17.81 6.58
CA VAL A 200 -1.76 17.84 6.12
C VAL A 200 -2.71 17.37 7.23
N VAL A 201 -2.35 16.27 7.88
CA VAL A 201 -3.10 15.70 9.00
C VAL A 201 -3.19 16.69 10.17
N LYS A 202 -2.07 17.29 10.56
CA LYS A 202 -2.01 18.29 11.66
C LYS A 202 -2.84 19.54 11.37
N GLU A 203 -2.95 19.95 10.11
CA GLU A 203 -3.75 21.12 9.72
C GLU A 203 -5.26 20.80 9.71
N MET A 204 -5.62 19.58 9.33
CA MET A 204 -7.01 19.21 9.10
C MET A 204 -7.71 18.58 10.30
N CYS A 205 -7.00 17.98 11.24
CA CYS A 205 -7.59 17.21 12.34
C CYS A 205 -7.29 17.83 13.71
N GLY A 206 -8.01 17.37 14.75
CA GLY A 206 -7.64 17.72 16.13
C GLY A 206 -6.31 17.09 16.53
N GLU A 207 -5.65 17.60 17.56
CA GLU A 207 -4.32 17.15 17.99
C GLU A 207 -4.23 15.64 18.24
N GLU A 208 -5.15 15.09 19.05
CA GLU A 208 -5.20 13.66 19.37
C GLU A 208 -5.51 12.76 18.15
N GLU A 209 -6.44 13.19 17.30
CA GLU A 209 -6.80 12.46 16.07
C GLU A 209 -5.63 12.48 15.07
N SER A 210 -4.94 13.63 14.97
CA SER A 210 -3.75 13.82 14.14
C SER A 210 -2.61 12.92 14.59
N LYS A 211 -2.36 12.89 15.92
CA LYS A 211 -1.34 12.03 16.51
C LYS A 211 -1.59 10.57 16.17
N SER A 212 -2.81 10.09 16.38
CA SER A 212 -3.17 8.69 16.08
C SER A 212 -3.01 8.36 14.59
N ALA A 213 -3.40 9.27 13.69
CA ALA A 213 -3.29 9.10 12.24
C ALA A 213 -1.85 9.13 11.71
N ILE A 214 -0.99 9.93 12.34
CA ILE A 214 0.45 9.94 12.01
C ILE A 214 1.09 8.66 12.55
N GLU A 215 0.85 8.32 13.81
CA GLU A 215 1.43 7.16 14.49
C GLU A 215 1.11 5.85 13.76
N ILE A 216 -0.12 5.67 13.27
CA ILE A 216 -0.49 4.44 12.56
C ILE A 216 0.19 4.30 11.20
N VAL A 217 0.42 5.40 10.47
CA VAL A 217 1.13 5.35 9.19
C VAL A 217 2.63 5.20 9.40
N GLU A 218 3.21 5.91 10.37
CA GLU A 218 4.61 5.72 10.76
C GLU A 218 4.87 4.26 11.16
N ALA A 219 4.02 3.70 12.02
CA ALA A 219 4.12 2.31 12.44
C ALA A 219 3.96 1.32 11.27
N TYR A 220 3.07 1.61 10.30
CA TYR A 220 2.93 0.77 9.10
C TYR A 220 4.22 0.74 8.29
N VAL A 221 4.79 1.92 8.01
CA VAL A 221 6.02 2.04 7.20
C VAL A 221 7.19 1.37 7.89
N GLN A 222 7.29 1.51 9.22
CA GLN A 222 8.34 0.89 10.02
C GLN A 222 8.22 -0.63 10.04
N TRP A 223 7.05 -1.18 10.39
CA TRP A 223 6.85 -2.62 10.44
C TRP A 223 7.04 -3.29 9.08
N HIS A 224 6.64 -2.62 8.00
CA HIS A 224 6.88 -3.11 6.66
C HIS A 224 8.39 -3.11 6.31
N ALA A 225 9.14 -2.08 6.71
CA ALA A 225 10.59 -2.03 6.50
C ALA A 225 11.34 -3.07 7.35
N ASP A 226 10.91 -3.30 8.59
CA ASP A 226 11.46 -4.32 9.47
C ASP A 226 11.20 -5.74 8.92
N ASP A 227 9.98 -6.04 8.46
CA ASP A 227 9.64 -7.32 7.82
C ASP A 227 10.48 -7.57 6.55
N ILE A 228 10.66 -6.56 5.71
CA ILE A 228 11.58 -6.62 4.55
C ILE A 228 13.01 -6.92 5.02
N SER A 229 13.49 -6.22 6.06
CA SER A 229 14.85 -6.41 6.58
C SER A 229 15.07 -7.82 7.12
N ASP A 230 14.14 -8.32 7.93
CA ASP A 230 14.18 -9.68 8.50
C ASP A 230 14.18 -10.72 7.39
N TRP A 231 13.38 -10.54 6.35
CA TRP A 231 13.38 -11.41 5.18
C TRP A 231 14.74 -11.46 4.47
N HIS A 232 15.41 -10.30 4.30
CA HIS A 232 16.75 -10.27 3.71
C HIS A 232 17.77 -11.02 4.57
N SER A 233 17.73 -10.83 5.89
CA SER A 233 18.62 -11.53 6.82
C SER A 233 18.40 -13.04 6.84
N ILE A 234 17.14 -13.50 6.86
CA ILE A 234 16.81 -14.92 6.87
C ILE A 234 17.20 -15.61 5.54
N THR A 235 17.08 -14.88 4.42
CA THR A 235 17.42 -15.42 3.09
C THR A 235 18.89 -15.27 2.71
N GLY A 236 19.71 -14.63 3.56
CA GLY A 236 21.14 -14.41 3.31
C GLY A 236 21.42 -13.33 2.26
N ASN A 237 20.48 -12.41 2.07
CA ASN A 237 20.51 -11.31 1.10
C ASN A 237 20.74 -9.95 1.77
N ASP A 238 21.34 -9.89 2.97
CA ASP A 238 21.56 -8.64 3.71
C ASP A 238 22.24 -7.54 2.88
N GLU A 239 23.19 -7.92 2.01
CA GLU A 239 23.94 -7.00 1.17
C GLU A 239 23.11 -6.39 0.03
N THR A 240 21.96 -6.99 -0.33
CA THR A 240 21.09 -6.50 -1.40
C THR A 240 19.92 -5.67 -0.90
N LEU A 241 19.69 -5.60 0.42
CA LEU A 241 18.63 -4.79 1.03
C LEU A 241 18.76 -3.32 0.57
N PRO A 242 17.75 -2.74 -0.10
CA PRO A 242 17.85 -1.41 -0.68
C PRO A 242 18.11 -0.33 0.36
N GLU A 243 18.97 0.66 0.02
CA GLU A 243 19.38 1.74 0.92
C GLU A 243 18.17 2.48 1.52
N ALA A 244 17.13 2.74 0.72
CA ALA A 244 15.94 3.40 1.20
C ALA A 244 15.21 2.62 2.30
N CYS A 245 15.14 1.28 2.18
CA CYS A 245 14.58 0.41 3.20
C CYS A 245 15.48 0.38 4.44
N GLN A 246 16.81 0.31 4.27
CA GLN A 246 17.75 0.37 5.40
C GLN A 246 17.62 1.65 6.23
N ILE A 247 17.38 2.80 5.59
CA ILE A 247 17.18 4.09 6.27
C ILE A 247 15.91 4.06 7.13
N LEU A 248 14.84 3.43 6.64
CA LEU A 248 13.58 3.31 7.40
C LEU A 248 13.77 2.48 8.68
N VAL A 249 14.44 1.32 8.57
CA VAL A 249 14.77 0.45 9.71
C VAL A 249 15.63 1.18 10.76
N LYS A 250 16.71 1.86 10.31
CA LYS A 250 17.65 2.58 11.21
C LYS A 250 17.03 3.79 11.91
N THR A 251 16.03 4.41 11.29
CA THR A 251 15.28 5.52 11.91
C THR A 251 14.49 5.02 13.12
N HIS A 252 13.91 3.82 13.01
CA HIS A 252 13.10 3.20 14.05
C HIS A 252 13.92 2.63 15.22
N SER A 253 15.12 2.09 14.99
CA SER A 253 15.97 1.58 16.09
C SER A 253 16.40 2.64 17.13
N LYS A 254 16.04 3.91 16.92
CA LYS A 254 16.22 5.02 17.86
C LYS A 254 14.96 5.37 18.66
N THR A 255 13.82 4.77 18.33
CA THR A 255 12.52 4.96 18.98
C THR A 255 12.07 3.63 19.59
N ASP A 256 12.25 3.45 20.89
CA ASP A 256 11.92 2.22 21.63
C ASP A 256 10.40 1.94 21.65
N ASP A 257 9.85 1.16 20.70
CA ASP A 257 8.52 0.51 20.83
C ASP A 257 8.70 -0.89 21.44
N PRO A 258 8.24 -1.13 22.70
CA PRO A 258 8.40 -2.42 23.39
C PRO A 258 7.64 -3.59 22.74
N ILE A 259 6.70 -3.36 21.81
CA ILE A 259 5.97 -4.45 21.12
C ILE A 259 6.90 -5.23 20.18
N LEU A 260 7.94 -4.59 19.62
CA LEU A 260 8.86 -5.24 18.68
C LEU A 260 9.86 -6.18 19.37
N GLN A 261 9.98 -6.14 20.70
CA GLN A 261 10.76 -7.12 21.47
C GLN A 261 10.11 -8.51 21.53
N ILE A 262 8.83 -8.63 21.14
CA ILE A 262 8.11 -9.91 21.17
C ILE A 262 8.39 -10.72 19.89
N ILE A 263 8.62 -10.06 18.76
CA ILE A 263 8.86 -10.73 17.47
C ILE A 263 10.33 -11.22 17.39
N GLY A 264 11.29 -10.46 17.92
CA GLY A 264 12.71 -10.83 17.91
C GLY A 264 13.15 -11.91 18.92
N ASN A 265 12.26 -12.36 19.83
CA ASN A 265 12.59 -13.33 20.88
C ASN A 265 12.00 -14.74 20.64
N VAL A 266 11.45 -15.00 19.45
CA VAL A 266 10.94 -16.33 19.04
C VAL A 266 11.79 -16.91 17.90
N ALA A 267 13.11 -16.71 17.97
CA ALA A 267 14.12 -17.42 17.17
C ALA A 267 15.02 -18.25 18.09
#